data_AF-A0A1V9K7I9-F1
#
_entry.id   AF-A0A1V9K7I9-F1
#
_cell.length_a   1.000
_cell.length_b   1.000
_cell.length_c   1.000
_cell.angle_alpha   90.00
_cell.angle_beta   90.00
_cell.angle_gamma   90.00
#
_symmetry.space_group_name_H-M   'P 1'
#
loop_
_entity.id
_entity.type
_entity.pdbx_description
1 polymer ?
#
loop_
_entity_poly.entity_id
_entity_poly.type
_entity_poly.pdbx_seq_one_letter_code
_entity_poly.pdbx_strand_id
1 'polypeptide(L)'
;MIVAVRCQGAGKIKVAVRSVHISFPLECQAGEVSTTYNQVAVKGVEHSGVVSVEASSAVHWSMTIGRGTPAEEESPTSTTEAL
;
A
#
# COMPACT_ATOMS: atom_id res chain seq x y z
N MET A 1 2.05 -11.35 -0.64
CA MET A 1 1.02 -10.49 -1.28
C MET A 1 1.45 -9.04 -1.09
N ILE A 2 1.14 -8.18 -2.05
CA ILE A 2 1.47 -6.76 -1.99
C ILE A 2 0.17 -5.97 -2.08
N VAL A 3 -0.02 -5.00 -1.19
CA VAL A 3 -1.13 -4.06 -1.23
C VAL A 3 -0.55 -2.67 -1.43
N ALA A 4 -0.69 -2.14 -2.64
CA ALA A 4 -0.32 -0.78 -2.95
C ALA A 4 -1.56 0.11 -2.78
N VAL A 5 -1.47 1.10 -1.91
CA VAL A 5 -2.54 2.07 -1.67
C VAL A 5 -2.05 3.42 -2.12
N ARG A 6 -2.78 4.03 -3.04
CA ARG A 6 -2.54 5.40 -3.47
C ARG A 6 -3.68 6.26 -2.94
N CYS A 7 -3.36 7.33 -2.23
CA CYS A 7 -4.36 8.22 -1.67
C CYS A 7 -3.98 9.68 -1.70
N GLN A 8 -5.01 10.53 -1.68
CA GLN A 8 -4.90 11.99 -1.69
C GLN A 8 -6.04 12.59 -0.86
N GLY A 9 -5.72 13.63 -0.10
CA GLY A 9 -6.67 14.33 0.76
C GLY A 9 -6.38 14.06 2.24
N ALA A 10 -6.65 15.05 3.08
CA ALA A 10 -6.42 14.93 4.52
C ALA A 10 -7.35 13.88 5.12
N GLY A 11 -6.77 12.84 5.72
CA GLY A 11 -7.53 11.84 6.44
C GLY A 11 -6.81 10.52 6.55
N LYS A 12 -7.56 9.50 6.96
CA LYS A 12 -7.02 8.15 7.18
C LYS A 12 -7.73 7.13 6.30
N ILE A 13 -6.95 6.14 5.89
CA ILE A 13 -7.45 4.89 5.33
C ILE A 13 -7.05 3.77 6.28
N LYS A 14 -7.98 2.86 6.57
CA LYS A 14 -7.71 1.58 7.21
C LYS A 14 -7.94 0.47 6.22
N VAL A 15 -6.90 -0.32 5.97
CA VAL A 15 -6.99 -1.51 5.13
C VAL A 15 -6.98 -2.74 6.02
N ALA A 16 -7.90 -3.66 5.79
CA ALA A 16 -7.98 -4.94 6.49
C ALA A 16 -7.97 -6.11 5.50
N VAL A 17 -6.99 -7.00 5.65
CA VAL A 17 -6.90 -8.27 4.90
C VAL A 17 -7.50 -9.36 5.78
N ARG A 18 -8.79 -9.65 5.56
CA ARG A 18 -9.58 -10.46 6.49
C ARG A 18 -9.14 -11.92 6.55
N SER A 19 -8.68 -12.49 5.44
CA SER A 19 -8.23 -13.89 5.37
C SER A 19 -7.06 -14.21 6.30
N VAL A 20 -6.26 -13.21 6.65
CA VAL A 20 -5.08 -13.36 7.51
C VAL A 20 -5.11 -12.46 8.74
N HIS A 21 -6.27 -11.85 9.05
CA HIS A 21 -6.51 -11.05 10.25
C HIS A 21 -5.51 -9.88 10.45
N ILE A 22 -5.02 -9.28 9.36
CA ILE A 22 -4.12 -8.13 9.41
C ILE A 22 -4.88 -6.86 9.06
N SER A 23 -4.58 -5.76 9.76
CA SER A 23 -5.01 -4.43 9.34
C SER A 23 -3.92 -3.40 9.59
N PHE A 24 -3.81 -2.42 8.71
CA PHE A 24 -2.87 -1.31 8.85
C PHE A 24 -3.56 0.02 8.50
N PRO A 25 -3.35 1.08 9.32
CA PRO A 25 -3.77 2.42 8.99
C PRO A 25 -2.73 3.11 8.09
N LEU A 26 -3.20 4.00 7.23
CA LEU A 26 -2.38 4.88 6.39
C LEU A 26 -2.90 6.32 6.54
N GLU A 27 -1.97 7.25 6.76
CA GLU A 27 -2.25 8.68 6.76
C GLU A 27 -2.16 9.20 5.33
N CYS A 28 -3.16 9.95 4.90
CA CYS A 28 -3.22 10.60 3.59
C CYS A 28 -3.09 12.12 3.79
N GLN A 29 -2.22 12.73 2.99
CA GLN A 29 -1.88 14.15 3.12
C GLN A 29 -2.76 15.03 2.23
N ALA A 30 -3.01 16.25 2.69
CA ALA A 30 -3.67 17.26 1.87
C ALA A 30 -2.74 17.70 0.73
N GLY A 31 -3.28 17.82 -0.49
CA GLY A 31 -2.56 18.41 -1.62
C GLY A 31 -1.48 17.52 -2.25
N GLU A 32 -1.19 16.35 -1.68
CA GLU A 32 -0.21 15.40 -2.20
C GLU A 32 -0.85 14.03 -2.43
N VAL A 33 -0.41 13.36 -3.50
CA VAL A 33 -0.76 11.96 -3.75
C VAL A 33 0.38 11.07 -3.25
N SER A 34 0.15 10.33 -2.18
CA SER A 34 1.11 9.37 -1.64
C SER A 34 0.76 7.94 -2.08
N THR A 35 1.79 7.12 -2.30
CA THR A 35 1.62 5.67 -2.51
C THR A 35 2.36 4.92 -1.42
N THR A 36 1.67 4.00 -0.74
CA THR A 36 2.28 3.10 0.25
C THR A 36 2.19 1.66 -0.22
N TYR A 37 3.33 0.98 -0.22
CA TYR A 37 3.44 -0.44 -0.56
C TYR A 37 3.51 -1.27 0.73
N ASN A 38 2.43 -1.99 1.03
CA ASN A 38 2.37 -2.87 2.19
C ASN A 38 2.60 -4.30 1.76
N GLN A 39 3.71 -4.88 2.23
CA GLN A 39 4.04 -6.27 1.96
C GLN A 39 3.47 -7.16 3.07
N VAL A 40 2.65 -8.14 2.67
CA VAL A 40 2.04 -9.10 3.58
C VAL A 40 2.62 -10.48 3.29
N ALA A 41 3.49 -10.93 4.18
CA ALA A 41 4.24 -12.18 4.10
C ALA A 41 3.86 -13.15 5.23
N VAL A 42 2.56 -13.40 5.39
CA VAL A 42 2.03 -14.37 6.36
C VAL A 42 1.37 -15.55 5.66
N LYS A 43 1.36 -16.71 6.32
CA LYS A 43 0.72 -17.93 5.81
C LYS A 43 -0.78 -17.71 5.61
N GLY A 44 -1.33 -18.23 4.51
CA GLY A 44 -2.74 -18.13 4.16
C GLY A 44 -3.09 -16.94 3.26
N VAL A 45 -2.14 -16.05 2.98
CA VAL A 45 -2.34 -14.88 2.10
C VAL A 45 -2.44 -15.27 0.61
N GLU A 46 -2.00 -16.49 0.29
CA GLU A 46 -2.10 -17.14 -1.01
C GLU A 46 -3.52 -17.62 -1.35
N HIS A 47 -4.38 -17.76 -0.35
CA HIS A 47 -5.76 -18.19 -0.53
C HIS A 47 -6.69 -17.04 -0.90
N SER A 48 -7.86 -17.36 -1.46
CA SER A 48 -8.92 -16.38 -1.70
C SER A 48 -9.34 -15.70 -0.40
N GLY A 49 -9.65 -14.40 -0.47
CA GLY A 49 -10.01 -13.62 0.70
C GLY A 49 -10.63 -12.28 0.32
N VAL A 50 -10.98 -11.51 1.36
CA VAL A 50 -11.56 -10.18 1.22
C VAL A 50 -10.60 -9.15 1.78
N VAL A 51 -10.38 -8.09 1.00
CA VAL A 51 -9.78 -6.85 1.49
C VAL A 51 -10.91 -5.85 1.72
N SER A 52 -10.97 -5.29 2.92
CA SER A 52 -11.90 -4.21 3.27
C SER A 52 -11.15 -2.90 3.42
N VAL A 53 -11.77 -1.82 2.95
CA VAL A 53 -11.23 -0.47 3.02
C VAL A 53 -12.24 0.41 3.74
N GLU A 54 -11.77 1.10 4.76
CA GLU A 54 -12.49 2.18 5.42
C GLU A 54 -11.69 3.46 5.22
N ALA A 55 -12.31 4.51 4.68
CA ALA A 55 -11.63 5.74 4.36
C ALA A 55 -12.44 6.95 4.83
N SER A 56 -11.73 7.98 5.27
CA SER A 56 -12.34 9.28 5.55
C SER A 56 -12.98 9.83 4.27
N SER A 57 -14.15 10.49 4.37
CA SER A 57 -14.91 10.96 3.19
C SER A 57 -14.17 11.98 2.32
N ALA A 58 -13.19 12.69 2.89
CA ALA A 58 -12.36 13.66 2.18
C ALA A 58 -11.17 13.02 1.41
N VAL A 59 -11.00 11.70 1.50
CA VAL A 59 -9.87 10.98 0.90
C VAL A 59 -10.30 10.30 -0.40
N HIS A 60 -9.62 10.65 -1.49
CA HIS A 60 -9.67 9.91 -2.73
C HIS A 60 -8.61 8.81 -2.71
N TRP A 61 -8.98 7.60 -3.12
CA TRP A 61 -8.06 6.47 -3.04
C TRP A 61 -8.25 5.48 -4.18
N SER A 62 -7.17 4.75 -4.45
CA SER A 62 -7.15 3.58 -5.32
C SER A 62 -6.25 2.51 -4.71
N MET A 63 -6.54 1.25 -4.97
CA MET A 63 -5.78 0.13 -4.43
C MET A 63 -5.44 -0.87 -5.52
N THR A 64 -4.19 -1.36 -5.49
CA THR A 64 -3.74 -2.49 -6.31
C THR A 64 -3.33 -3.63 -5.39
N ILE A 65 -3.82 -4.84 -5.70
CA ILE A 65 -3.49 -6.07 -4.98
C ILE A 65 -2.69 -6.98 -5.91
N GLY A 66 -1.45 -7.25 -5.53
CA GLY A 66 -0.54 -8.13 -6.26
C GLY A 66 -0.27 -9.43 -5.52
N ARG A 67 -0.16 -10.54 -6.26
CA ARG A 67 0.42 -11.79 -5.79
C ARG A 67 1.82 -11.94 -6.39
N GLY A 68 2.74 -12.54 -5.63
CA GLY A 68 4.13 -12.73 -6.06
C GLY A 68 5.13 -12.00 -5.16
N THR A 69 6.40 -12.04 -5.58
CA THR A 69 7.51 -11.34 -4.94
C THR A 69 7.38 -9.82 -5.15
N PRO A 70 7.76 -9.01 -4.14
CA PRO A 70 7.84 -7.55 -4.27
C PRO A 70 8.73 -7.16 -5.45
N ALA A 71 8.37 -6.09 -6.16
CA ALA A 71 9.34 -5.40 -7.00
C ALA A 71 10.45 -4.84 -6.09
N GLU A 72 11.71 -4.95 -6.51
CA GLU A 72 12.80 -4.21 -5.86
C GLU A 72 12.49 -2.71 -5.95
N GLU A 73 12.64 -1.99 -4.84
CA GLU A 73 12.66 -0.53 -4.90
C GLU A 73 13.85 -0.12 -5.76
N GLU A 74 13.58 0.62 -6.84
CA GLU A 74 14.63 1.25 -7.64
C GLU A 74 15.38 2.21 -6.70
N SER A 75 16.54 1.76 -6.21
CA SER A 75 17.44 2.64 -5.47
C SER A 75 17.78 3.80 -6.38
N PRO A 76 17.72 5.07 -5.93
CA PRO A 76 18.11 6.19 -6.75
C PRO A 76 19.55 5.93 -7.20
N THR A 77 19.74 5.71 -8.49
CA THR A 77 21.05 5.53 -9.08
C THR A 77 21.89 6.73 -8.69
N SER A 78 22.82 6.54 -7.75
CA SER A 78 23.85 7.52 -7.46
C SER A 78 24.73 7.57 -8.70
N THR A 79 24.39 8.45 -9.65
CA THR A 79 25.30 8.83 -10.72
C THR A 79 26.48 9.56 -10.07
N THR A 80 27.46 8.78 -9.65
CA THR A 80 28.84 9.23 -9.45
C THR A 80 29.63 8.67 -10.62
N GLU A 81 29.57 9.34 -11.76
CA GLU A 81 30.71 9.32 -12.67
C GLU A 81 31.54 10.56 -12.38
N ALA A 82 32.63 10.30 -11.65
CA ALA A 82 33.69 11.25 -11.39
C ALA A 82 34.66 11.25 -12.59
N LEU A 83 34.99 12.48 -13.03
CA LEU A 83 36.21 12.93 -13.72
C LEU A 83 36.60 12.27 -15.05
#